data_AF-A0A9X5C743-F1
#
_entry.id   AF-A0A9X5C743-F1
#
_cell.length_a   1.000
_cell.length_b   1.000
_cell.length_c   1.000
_cell.angle_alpha   90.00
_cell.angle_beta   90.00
_cell.angle_gamma   90.00
#
_symmetry.space_group_name_H-M   'P 1'
#
loop_
_entity.id
_entity.type
_entity.pdbx_description
1 polymer ?
#
loop_
_entity_poly.entity_id
_entity_poly.type
_entity_poly.pdbx_seq_one_letter_code
_entity_poly.pdbx_strand_id
1 'polypeptide(L)'
;MTGSRGVVFATGTPVSNSMTELYTIQRYLQYERLQELNMTHFDCWASRFGETVTALELAPEGTGYRARTRFSKFFNLPELMNLFKEVADIKTADQLDLPTPEVEYHNIVAKPTEHQQDMVKALSERAAKVHSGTVDPSTDNMLKITSDGRKLGLDQRIINPMLPDEPGTKVNQCVDNILQIWRDGQPEKLTQLVFCDISTPQAAGSKKVAKTLDNPILHALEQAVPEPEKPLAFTVYEDIRQKLIAQGMPASQIAFIHEANTEVRKKELFSKVRSGQVRVLLGSTQKMGAGTNVQ
;
A
#
# COMPACT_ATOMS: atom_id res chain seq x y z
N MET A 1 22.95 -29.11 10.28
CA MET A 1 22.30 -28.20 9.31
C MET A 1 23.25 -27.02 9.08
N THR A 2 24.07 -27.11 8.02
CA THR A 2 25.05 -26.13 7.46
C THR A 2 26.00 -25.30 8.37
N GLY A 3 25.93 -25.34 9.70
CA GLY A 3 26.86 -24.59 10.56
C GLY A 3 26.85 -23.07 10.31
N SER A 4 25.67 -22.51 10.03
CA SER A 4 25.48 -21.10 9.62
C SER A 4 26.19 -20.68 8.33
N ARG A 5 26.58 -21.64 7.48
CA ARG A 5 27.09 -21.39 6.12
C ARG A 5 26.01 -21.73 5.10
N GLY A 6 25.12 -20.78 4.84
CA GLY A 6 24.03 -20.95 3.88
C GLY A 6 23.17 -19.70 3.76
N VAL A 7 22.32 -19.65 2.74
CA VAL A 7 21.36 -18.57 2.54
C VAL A 7 20.09 -18.89 3.34
N VAL A 8 19.64 -17.96 4.17
CA VAL A 8 18.39 -18.08 4.95
C VAL A 8 17.44 -16.97 4.52
N PHE A 9 16.23 -17.35 4.15
CA PHE A 9 15.16 -16.39 3.84
C PHE A 9 14.21 -16.29 5.03
N ALA A 10 13.75 -15.08 5.32
CA ALA A 10 12.70 -14.81 6.29
C ALA A 10 11.59 -14.02 5.58
N THR A 11 10.36 -14.52 5.65
CA THR A 11 9.17 -13.88 5.07
C THR A 11 8.01 -13.97 6.07
N GLY A 12 7.27 -12.88 6.21
CA GLY A 12 6.03 -12.83 6.99
C GLY A 12 4.79 -13.21 6.18
N THR A 13 4.94 -13.43 4.88
CA THR A 13 3.85 -13.81 3.97
C THR A 13 4.11 -15.21 3.42
N PRO A 14 3.11 -16.11 3.42
CA PRO A 14 3.21 -17.35 2.67
C PRO A 14 3.36 -16.95 1.20
N VAL A 15 4.41 -17.45 0.56
CA VAL A 15 4.84 -17.17 -0.83
C VAL A 15 3.73 -16.61 -1.71
N SER A 16 3.92 -15.39 -2.21
CA SER A 16 2.89 -14.44 -2.67
C SER A 16 2.08 -14.92 -3.89
N ASN A 17 1.29 -16.00 -3.77
CA ASN A 17 0.38 -16.55 -4.79
C ASN A 17 0.96 -16.64 -6.23
N SER A 18 2.28 -16.63 -6.37
CA SER A 18 2.99 -16.59 -7.63
C SER A 18 3.84 -17.85 -7.73
N MET A 19 3.46 -18.72 -8.66
CA MET A 19 4.19 -19.96 -8.95
C MET A 19 5.67 -19.72 -9.18
N THR A 20 6.00 -18.64 -9.87
CA THR A 20 7.39 -18.25 -10.17
C THR A 20 8.16 -17.88 -8.91
N GLU A 21 7.50 -17.29 -7.91
CA GLU A 21 8.16 -16.93 -6.65
C GLU A 21 8.53 -18.17 -5.85
N LEU A 22 7.59 -19.11 -5.71
CA LEU A 22 7.85 -20.38 -5.01
C LEU A 22 8.97 -21.16 -5.68
N TYR A 23 8.93 -21.28 -7.01
CA TYR A 23 9.98 -21.91 -7.77
C TYR A 23 11.34 -21.23 -7.59
N THR A 24 11.37 -19.90 -7.59
CA THR A 24 12.60 -19.13 -7.38
C THR A 24 13.17 -19.41 -5.99
N ILE A 25 12.34 -19.41 -4.95
CA ILE A 25 12.77 -19.74 -3.58
C ILE A 25 13.31 -21.18 -3.53
N GLN A 26 12.62 -22.14 -4.14
CA GLN A 26 13.09 -23.52 -4.19
C GLN A 26 14.44 -23.66 -4.92
N ARG A 27 14.67 -22.90 -6.00
CA ARG A 27 15.99 -22.86 -6.65
C ARG A 27 17.10 -22.28 -5.77
N TYR A 28 16.81 -21.34 -4.87
CA TYR A 28 17.83 -20.82 -3.95
C TYR A 28 18.11 -21.77 -2.79
N LEU A 29 17.07 -22.40 -2.24
CA LEU A 29 17.16 -23.13 -0.97
C LEU A 29 17.31 -24.65 -1.13
N GLN A 30 16.85 -25.23 -2.25
CA GLN A 30 16.85 -26.67 -2.48
C GLN A 30 17.17 -27.04 -3.94
N TYR A 31 18.16 -26.37 -4.56
CA TYR A 31 18.52 -26.61 -5.97
C TYR A 31 18.90 -28.07 -6.27
N GLU A 32 19.72 -28.69 -5.41
CA GLU A 32 20.15 -30.08 -5.57
C GLU A 32 18.95 -31.03 -5.64
N ARG A 33 17.95 -30.81 -4.78
CA ARG A 33 16.70 -31.57 -4.78
C ARG A 33 15.91 -31.40 -6.08
N LEU A 34 15.86 -30.19 -6.62
CA LEU A 34 15.27 -29.94 -7.94
C LEU A 34 16.05 -30.64 -9.07
N GLN A 35 17.38 -30.77 -8.96
CA GLN A 35 18.19 -31.52 -9.92
C GLN A 35 17.86 -33.02 -9.89
N GLU A 36 17.80 -33.63 -8.71
CA GLU A 36 17.44 -35.05 -8.54
C GLU A 36 16.06 -35.37 -9.16
N LEU A 37 15.11 -34.44 -9.02
CA LEU A 37 13.76 -34.60 -9.53
C LEU A 37 13.62 -34.18 -11.00
N ASN A 38 14.68 -33.71 -11.67
CA ASN A 38 14.67 -33.16 -13.03
C ASN A 38 13.68 -31.97 -13.19
N MET A 39 13.68 -31.05 -12.21
CA MET A 39 12.83 -29.83 -12.16
C MET A 39 13.66 -28.54 -12.16
N THR A 40 14.84 -28.57 -12.77
CA THR A 40 15.76 -27.42 -12.87
C THR A 40 15.30 -26.31 -13.80
N HIS A 41 14.33 -26.61 -14.66
CA HIS A 41 13.67 -25.64 -15.54
C HIS A 41 12.25 -25.37 -15.04
N PHE A 42 11.81 -24.11 -15.16
CA PHE A 42 10.49 -23.69 -14.69
C PHE A 42 9.37 -24.48 -15.34
N ASP A 43 9.45 -24.74 -16.65
CA ASP A 43 8.39 -25.48 -17.38
C ASP A 43 8.24 -26.92 -16.88
N CYS A 44 9.35 -27.58 -16.52
CA CYS A 44 9.33 -28.93 -15.94
C CYS A 44 8.71 -28.94 -14.54
N TRP A 45 8.94 -27.89 -13.76
CA TRP A 45 8.33 -27.73 -12.44
C TRP A 45 6.85 -27.35 -12.55
N ALA A 46 6.51 -26.39 -13.41
CA ALA A 46 5.16 -25.88 -13.62
C ALA A 46 4.25 -26.93 -14.25
N SER A 47 4.76 -27.84 -15.08
CA SER A 47 3.95 -28.97 -15.59
C SER A 47 3.58 -29.99 -14.51
N ARG A 48 4.28 -30.01 -13.36
CA ARG A 48 4.01 -30.92 -12.23
C ARG A 48 3.20 -30.31 -11.10
N PHE A 49 3.22 -29.00 -10.98
CA PHE A 49 2.57 -28.29 -9.87
C PHE A 49 1.66 -27.14 -10.31
N GLY A 50 1.72 -26.73 -11.58
CA GLY A 50 1.01 -25.57 -12.10
C GLY A 50 -0.15 -25.95 -13.01
N GLU A 51 -1.28 -25.28 -12.80
CA GLU A 51 -2.46 -25.33 -13.67
C GLU A 51 -2.65 -23.95 -14.32
N THR A 52 -2.78 -23.96 -15.65
CA THR A 52 -3.12 -22.76 -16.43
C THR A 52 -4.63 -22.59 -16.48
N VAL A 53 -5.12 -21.42 -16.07
CA VAL A 53 -6.53 -21.08 -16.23
C VAL A 53 -6.65 -19.93 -17.22
N THR A 54 -7.54 -20.10 -18.18
CA THR A 54 -7.97 -19.00 -19.06
C THR A 54 -9.09 -18.25 -18.36
N ALA A 55 -8.82 -17.03 -17.93
CA ALA A 55 -9.79 -16.16 -17.29
C ALA A 55 -10.14 -14.99 -18.22
N LEU A 56 -11.41 -14.60 -18.24
CA LEU A 56 -11.84 -13.34 -18.84
C LEU A 56 -11.47 -12.21 -17.89
N GLU A 57 -10.50 -11.39 -18.29
CA GLU A 57 -10.09 -10.19 -17.57
C GLU A 57 -10.70 -8.96 -18.24
N LEU A 58 -11.07 -7.95 -17.45
CA LEU A 58 -11.50 -6.66 -18.02
C LEU A 58 -10.35 -6.09 -18.85
N ALA A 59 -10.65 -5.65 -20.06
CA ALA A 59 -9.64 -5.05 -20.92
C ALA A 59 -9.09 -3.77 -20.23
N PRO A 60 -7.77 -3.49 -20.29
CA PRO A 60 -7.15 -2.32 -19.65
C PRO A 60 -7.80 -0.97 -20.01
N GLU A 61 -8.50 -0.91 -21.14
CA GLU A 61 -9.19 0.23 -21.68
C GLU A 61 -10.59 0.43 -21.05
N GLY A 62 -11.02 -0.46 -20.15
CA GLY A 62 -12.30 -0.40 -19.43
C GLY A 62 -13.51 -0.87 -20.24
N THR A 63 -13.33 -1.17 -21.52
CA THR A 63 -14.39 -1.66 -22.42
C THR A 63 -14.15 -3.11 -22.83
N GLY A 64 -15.02 -4.02 -22.40
CA GLY A 64 -15.02 -5.44 -22.80
C GLY A 64 -14.12 -6.36 -21.95
N TYR A 65 -14.08 -7.64 -22.34
CA TYR A 65 -13.31 -8.68 -21.66
C TYR A 65 -12.32 -9.32 -22.64
N ARG A 66 -11.10 -9.60 -22.18
CA ARG A 66 -10.08 -10.35 -22.92
C ARG A 66 -9.79 -11.64 -22.17
N ALA A 67 -9.79 -12.76 -22.89
CA ALA A 67 -9.34 -14.03 -22.34
C ALA A 67 -7.81 -14.00 -22.20
N ARG A 68 -7.30 -14.19 -20.98
CA ARG A 68 -5.88 -14.36 -20.70
C ARG A 68 -5.66 -15.70 -20.01
N THR A 69 -4.75 -16.49 -20.56
CA THR A 69 -4.26 -17.72 -19.95
C THR A 69 -3.10 -17.38 -19.04
N ARG A 70 -3.24 -17.71 -17.75
CA ARG A 70 -2.22 -17.49 -16.73
C ARG A 70 -2.10 -18.71 -15.83
N PHE A 71 -0.90 -18.93 -15.31
CA PHE A 71 -0.71 -19.82 -14.17
C PHE A 71 -1.44 -19.24 -12.97
N SER A 72 -2.50 -19.91 -12.48
CA SER A 72 -3.32 -19.35 -11.40
C SER A 72 -3.62 -20.32 -10.26
N LYS A 73 -3.42 -21.62 -10.45
CA LYS A 73 -3.74 -22.63 -9.44
C LYS A 73 -2.66 -23.68 -9.35
N PHE A 74 -2.30 -24.06 -8.14
CA PHE A 74 -1.45 -25.22 -7.95
C PHE A 74 -2.30 -26.50 -8.07
N PHE A 75 -1.79 -27.49 -8.78
CA PHE A 75 -2.26 -28.87 -8.64
C PHE A 75 -1.21 -29.66 -7.84
N ASN A 76 -1.61 -30.75 -7.18
CA ASN A 76 -0.70 -31.55 -6.35
C ASN A 76 -0.07 -30.76 -5.16
N LEU A 77 -0.90 -29.93 -4.51
CA LEU A 77 -0.49 -29.11 -3.36
C LEU A 77 0.19 -29.90 -2.22
N PRO A 78 -0.30 -31.09 -1.80
CA PRO A 78 0.34 -31.85 -0.72
C PRO A 78 1.81 -32.17 -0.99
N GLU A 79 2.12 -32.63 -2.21
CA GLU A 79 3.46 -33.00 -2.66
C GLU A 79 4.37 -31.79 -2.78
N LEU A 80 3.84 -30.70 -3.35
CA LEU A 80 4.54 -29.42 -3.42
C LEU A 80 4.90 -28.90 -2.02
N MET A 81 3.94 -28.99 -1.08
CA MET A 81 4.16 -28.55 0.29
C MET A 81 5.13 -29.46 1.04
N ASN A 82 5.10 -30.78 0.80
CA ASN A 82 6.07 -31.71 1.37
C ASN A 82 7.49 -31.37 0.89
N LEU A 83 7.67 -31.14 -0.41
CA LEU A 83 8.95 -30.71 -0.98
C LEU A 83 9.38 -29.34 -0.42
N PHE A 84 8.46 -28.39 -0.28
CA PHE A 84 8.79 -27.06 0.23
C PHE A 84 9.17 -27.07 1.72
N LYS A 85 8.51 -27.91 2.53
CA LYS A 85 8.79 -28.07 3.96
C LYS A 85 10.14 -28.70 4.27
N GLU A 86 10.83 -29.31 3.29
CA GLU A 86 12.22 -29.76 3.48
C GLU A 86 13.17 -28.59 3.81
N VAL A 87 12.83 -27.37 3.40
CA VAL A 87 13.64 -26.16 3.59
C VAL A 87 12.92 -24.99 4.24
N ALA A 88 11.63 -25.13 4.54
CA ALA A 88 10.81 -24.07 5.12
C ALA A 88 10.20 -24.51 6.45
N ASP A 89 10.44 -23.72 7.50
CA ASP A 89 9.64 -23.75 8.72
C ASP A 89 8.54 -22.71 8.60
N ILE A 90 7.28 -23.15 8.62
CA ILE A 90 6.10 -22.31 8.42
C ILE A 90 5.28 -22.36 9.68
N LYS A 91 5.19 -21.21 10.37
CA LYS A 91 4.28 -20.99 11.49
C LYS A 91 3.12 -20.13 11.04
N THR A 92 1.93 -20.70 11.04
CA THR A 92 0.68 -19.97 10.78
C THR A 92 0.12 -19.43 12.08
N ALA A 93 -0.74 -18.42 12.01
CA ALA A 93 -1.28 -17.73 13.20
C ALA A 93 -2.01 -18.69 14.16
N ASP A 94 -2.73 -19.67 13.60
CA ASP A 94 -3.42 -20.75 14.33
C ASP A 94 -2.47 -21.69 15.08
N GLN A 95 -1.21 -21.80 14.66
CA GLN A 95 -0.20 -22.61 15.36
C GLN A 95 0.49 -21.88 16.51
N LEU A 96 0.33 -20.55 16.58
CA LEU A 96 1.04 -19.70 17.55
C LEU A 96 0.26 -19.50 18.85
N ASP A 97 -1.00 -19.96 18.93
CA ASP A 97 -1.90 -19.87 20.11
C ASP A 97 -1.80 -18.52 20.83
N LEU A 98 -1.74 -17.44 20.04
CA LEU A 98 -1.61 -16.10 20.57
C LEU A 98 -2.98 -15.57 20.97
N PRO A 99 -3.11 -14.86 22.10
CA PRO A 99 -4.35 -14.22 22.51
C PRO A 99 -4.61 -13.00 21.61
N THR A 100 -5.13 -13.24 20.41
CA THR A 100 -5.54 -12.19 19.47
C THR A 100 -7.05 -11.97 19.55
N PRO A 101 -7.52 -10.72 19.56
CA PRO A 101 -8.95 -10.43 19.54
C PRO A 101 -9.58 -10.90 18.21
N GLU A 102 -10.87 -11.21 18.23
CA GLU A 102 -11.64 -11.43 17.01
C GLU A 102 -11.73 -10.12 16.22
N VAL A 103 -11.55 -10.21 14.89
CA VAL A 103 -11.58 -9.05 14.00
C VAL A 103 -12.91 -9.03 13.26
N GLU A 104 -13.65 -7.94 13.43
CA GLU A 104 -14.85 -7.65 12.64
C GLU A 104 -14.48 -6.79 11.42
N TYR A 105 -14.86 -7.25 10.22
CA TYR A 105 -14.58 -6.57 8.97
C TYR A 105 -15.82 -5.85 8.45
N HIS A 106 -15.75 -4.53 8.34
CA HIS A 106 -16.78 -3.71 7.74
C HIS A 106 -16.30 -3.12 6.42
N ASN A 107 -17.03 -3.38 5.34
CA ASN A 107 -16.74 -2.78 4.02
C ASN A 107 -17.74 -1.66 3.73
N ILE A 108 -17.23 -0.45 3.55
CA ILE A 108 -18.03 0.76 3.33
C ILE A 108 -17.87 1.20 1.88
N VAL A 109 -18.97 1.19 1.13
CA VAL A 109 -18.99 1.54 -0.29
C VAL A 109 -19.42 2.99 -0.45
N ALA A 110 -18.48 3.84 -0.88
CA ALA A 110 -18.78 5.21 -1.28
C ALA A 110 -19.24 5.25 -2.74
N LYS A 111 -20.37 5.90 -3.00
CA LYS A 111 -20.86 6.13 -4.37
C LYS A 111 -20.05 7.26 -5.01
N PRO A 112 -19.67 7.15 -6.30
CA PRO A 112 -18.94 8.20 -6.98
C PRO A 112 -19.83 9.42 -7.21
N THR A 113 -19.28 10.61 -6.97
CA THR A 113 -19.97 11.89 -7.30
C THR A 113 -20.06 12.08 -8.81
N GLU A 114 -20.90 13.01 -9.27
CA GLU A 114 -21.03 13.33 -10.70
C GLU A 114 -19.68 13.77 -11.29
N HIS A 115 -18.95 14.64 -10.58
CA HIS A 115 -17.59 15.04 -10.94
C HIS A 115 -16.63 13.85 -11.07
N GLN A 116 -16.67 12.89 -10.14
CA GLN A 116 -15.83 11.70 -10.22
C GLN A 116 -16.20 10.83 -11.43
N GLN A 117 -17.48 10.68 -11.76
CA GLN A 117 -17.91 9.90 -12.92
C GLN A 117 -17.39 10.51 -14.24
N ASP A 118 -17.47 11.83 -14.38
CA ASP A 118 -16.95 12.54 -15.54
C ASP A 118 -15.43 12.42 -15.65
N MET A 119 -14.71 12.57 -14.54
CA MET A 119 -13.26 12.41 -14.50
C MET A 119 -12.83 10.97 -14.83
N VAL A 120 -13.57 9.95 -14.38
CA VAL A 120 -13.33 8.55 -14.77
C VAL A 120 -13.51 8.36 -16.27
N LYS A 121 -14.56 8.93 -16.86
CA LYS A 121 -14.79 8.87 -18.31
C LYS A 121 -13.62 9.50 -19.07
N ALA A 122 -13.13 10.66 -18.64
CA ALA A 122 -11.97 11.31 -19.24
C ALA A 122 -10.68 10.45 -19.13
N LEU A 123 -10.49 9.73 -18.01
CA LEU A 123 -9.39 8.79 -17.86
C LEU A 123 -9.50 7.60 -18.83
N SER A 124 -10.69 7.08 -19.07
CA SER A 124 -10.93 6.02 -20.05
C SER A 124 -10.59 6.47 -21.48
N GLU A 125 -10.95 7.71 -21.84
CA GLU A 125 -10.59 8.30 -23.14
C GLU A 125 -9.08 8.47 -23.29
N ARG A 126 -8.38 8.90 -22.23
CA ARG A 126 -6.90 8.95 -22.20
C ARG A 126 -6.29 7.57 -22.39
N ALA A 127 -6.82 6.55 -21.73
CA ALA A 127 -6.35 5.18 -21.84
C ALA A 127 -6.48 4.64 -23.27
N ALA A 128 -7.61 4.90 -23.92
CA ALA A 128 -7.84 4.51 -25.32
C ALA A 128 -6.82 5.16 -26.27
N LYS A 129 -6.50 6.45 -26.09
CA LYS A 129 -5.50 7.17 -26.91
C LYS A 129 -4.07 6.66 -26.71
N VAL A 130 -3.69 6.38 -25.47
CA VAL A 130 -2.39 5.75 -25.17
C VAL A 130 -2.32 4.35 -25.79
N HIS A 131 -3.39 3.58 -25.68
CA HIS A 131 -3.44 2.22 -26.24
C HIS A 131 -3.36 2.21 -27.78
N SER A 132 -3.98 3.18 -28.45
CA SER A 132 -3.91 3.31 -29.91
C SER A 132 -2.55 3.78 -30.43
N GLY A 133 -1.60 4.12 -29.55
CA GLY A 133 -0.28 4.62 -29.93
C GLY A 133 -0.29 6.07 -30.46
N THR A 134 -1.41 6.79 -30.29
CA THR A 134 -1.54 8.19 -30.76
C THR A 134 -0.88 9.21 -29.84
N VAL A 135 -0.43 8.78 -28.65
CA VAL A 135 0.20 9.63 -27.64
C VAL A 135 1.58 9.09 -27.31
N ASP A 136 2.56 9.98 -27.26
CA ASP A 136 3.91 9.65 -26.82
C ASP A 136 3.90 9.18 -25.35
N PRO A 137 4.45 7.99 -25.02
CA PRO A 137 4.50 7.45 -23.66
C PRO A 137 5.16 8.36 -22.60
N SER A 138 6.03 9.28 -23.03
CA SER A 138 6.65 10.29 -22.16
C SER A 138 5.68 11.39 -21.74
N THR A 139 4.64 11.64 -22.54
CA THR A 139 3.61 12.66 -22.26
C THR A 139 2.49 12.07 -21.40
N ASP A 140 1.96 10.92 -21.82
CA ASP A 140 0.96 10.17 -21.07
C ASP A 140 1.10 8.66 -21.29
N ASN A 141 0.81 7.88 -20.25
CA ASN A 141 0.93 6.43 -20.30
C ASN A 141 0.00 5.76 -19.28
N MET A 142 -0.15 4.44 -19.40
CA MET A 142 -1.04 3.68 -18.53
C MET A 142 -0.68 3.76 -17.04
N LEU A 143 0.60 3.94 -16.68
CA LEU A 143 1.00 4.08 -15.28
C LEU A 143 0.51 5.41 -14.70
N LYS A 144 0.66 6.50 -15.45
CA LYS A 144 0.18 7.83 -15.08
C LYS A 144 -1.35 7.84 -14.95
N ILE A 145 -2.06 7.28 -15.93
CA ILE A 145 -3.53 7.17 -15.91
C ILE A 145 -4.01 6.33 -14.72
N THR A 146 -3.37 5.19 -14.45
CA THR A 146 -3.71 4.34 -13.29
C THR A 146 -3.44 5.07 -11.97
N SER A 147 -2.34 5.83 -11.88
CA SER A 147 -2.04 6.66 -10.72
C SER A 147 -3.09 7.74 -10.50
N ASP A 148 -3.51 8.42 -11.56
CA ASP A 148 -4.57 9.44 -11.49
C ASP A 148 -5.92 8.82 -11.10
N GLY A 149 -6.26 7.66 -11.65
CA GLY A 149 -7.46 6.90 -11.26
C GLY A 149 -7.46 6.51 -9.77
N ARG A 150 -6.30 6.09 -9.24
CA ARG A 150 -6.16 5.80 -7.79
C ARG A 150 -6.33 7.04 -6.92
N LYS A 151 -5.81 8.21 -7.34
CA LYS A 151 -6.01 9.48 -6.64
C LYS A 151 -7.48 9.88 -6.66
N LEU A 152 -8.12 9.83 -7.83
CA LEU A 152 -9.52 10.15 -8.02
C LEU A 152 -10.44 9.28 -7.16
N GLY A 153 -10.17 7.97 -7.10
CA GLY A 153 -10.93 7.03 -6.27
C GLY A 153 -10.74 7.23 -4.75
N LEU A 154 -9.71 7.96 -4.32
CA LEU A 154 -9.57 8.41 -2.95
C LEU A 154 -10.30 9.75 -2.74
N ASP A 155 -9.88 10.79 -3.47
CA ASP A 155 -10.47 12.12 -3.44
C ASP A 155 -10.05 12.92 -4.69
N GLN A 156 -11.02 13.54 -5.37
CA GLN A 156 -10.77 14.36 -6.56
C GLN A 156 -9.91 15.60 -6.28
N ARG A 157 -9.94 16.12 -5.04
CA ARG A 157 -9.17 17.30 -4.60
C ARG A 157 -7.66 17.06 -4.59
N ILE A 158 -7.22 15.80 -4.62
CA ILE A 158 -5.81 15.43 -4.81
C ILE A 158 -5.33 15.84 -6.22
N ILE A 159 -6.21 15.78 -7.22
CA ILE A 159 -5.90 16.18 -8.60
C ILE A 159 -6.10 17.69 -8.76
N ASN A 160 -7.22 18.21 -8.26
CA ASN A 160 -7.52 19.64 -8.31
C ASN A 160 -8.11 20.12 -6.97
N PRO A 161 -7.32 20.81 -6.13
CA PRO A 161 -7.77 21.30 -4.82
C PRO A 161 -8.96 22.28 -4.85
N MET A 162 -9.29 22.85 -6.01
CA MET A 162 -10.41 23.78 -6.17
C MET A 162 -11.76 23.09 -6.33
N LEU A 163 -11.77 21.76 -6.49
CA LEU A 163 -13.02 20.99 -6.58
C LEU A 163 -13.76 20.97 -5.24
N PRO A 164 -15.10 20.91 -5.25
CA PRO A 164 -15.90 20.92 -4.03
C PRO A 164 -15.62 19.68 -3.17
N ASP A 165 -15.71 19.88 -1.85
CA ASP A 165 -15.75 18.81 -0.86
C ASP A 165 -17.20 18.33 -0.69
N GLU A 166 -17.59 17.34 -1.48
CA GLU A 166 -18.97 16.85 -1.52
C GLU A 166 -19.28 15.90 -0.34
N PRO A 167 -20.46 15.99 0.28
CA PRO A 167 -20.91 15.00 1.26
C PRO A 167 -20.93 13.59 0.66
N GLY A 168 -20.54 12.59 1.43
CA GLY A 168 -20.56 11.18 0.99
C GLY A 168 -19.32 10.72 0.21
N THR A 169 -18.32 11.57 0.01
CA THR A 169 -17.00 11.13 -0.47
C THR A 169 -16.36 10.14 0.53
N LYS A 170 -15.42 9.32 0.04
CA LYS A 170 -14.73 8.32 0.86
C LYS A 170 -14.02 8.94 2.07
N VAL A 171 -13.42 10.12 1.91
CA VAL A 171 -12.75 10.85 2.98
C VAL A 171 -13.75 11.32 4.03
N ASN A 172 -14.89 11.88 3.62
CA ASN A 172 -15.93 12.35 4.54
C ASN A 172 -16.55 11.19 5.35
N GLN A 173 -16.89 10.09 4.67
CA GLN A 173 -17.37 8.90 5.38
C GLN A 173 -16.33 8.34 6.35
N CYS A 174 -15.04 8.38 6.01
CA CYS A 174 -13.97 7.97 6.92
C CYS A 174 -13.91 8.88 8.15
N VAL A 175 -14.01 10.20 7.98
CA VAL A 175 -14.04 11.17 9.08
C VAL A 175 -15.23 10.92 10.01
N ASP A 176 -16.42 10.72 9.44
CA ASP A 176 -17.64 10.46 10.20
C ASP A 176 -17.51 9.20 11.06
N ASN A 177 -16.97 8.11 10.49
CA ASN A 177 -16.72 6.87 11.23
C ASN A 177 -15.69 7.06 12.35
N ILE A 178 -14.58 7.77 12.07
CA ILE A 178 -13.55 8.04 13.08
C ILE A 178 -14.14 8.82 14.25
N LEU A 179 -14.98 9.81 13.97
CA LEU A 179 -15.64 10.62 15.00
C LEU A 179 -16.66 9.81 15.80
N GLN A 180 -17.43 8.94 15.14
CA GLN A 180 -18.37 8.05 15.81
C GLN A 180 -17.62 7.14 16.80
N ILE A 181 -16.61 6.41 16.34
CA ILE A 181 -15.80 5.51 17.19
C ILE A 181 -15.11 6.29 18.31
N TRP A 182 -14.63 7.51 18.02
CA TRP A 182 -13.99 8.35 19.03
C TRP A 182 -14.98 8.80 20.13
N ARG A 183 -16.20 9.20 19.76
CA ARG A 183 -17.27 9.61 20.69
C ARG A 183 -17.75 8.42 21.54
N ASP A 184 -18.06 7.31 20.89
CA ASP A 184 -18.56 6.10 21.53
C ASP A 184 -17.49 5.50 22.46
N GLY A 185 -16.22 5.55 22.03
CA GLY A 185 -15.06 5.05 22.77
C GLY A 185 -14.43 6.01 23.77
N GLN A 186 -15.09 7.11 24.16
CA GLN A 186 -14.50 8.06 25.13
C GLN A 186 -14.18 7.45 26.50
N PRO A 187 -15.06 6.62 27.12
CA PRO A 187 -14.80 6.06 28.44
C PRO A 187 -13.54 5.18 28.49
N GLU A 188 -13.32 4.41 27.42
CA GLU A 188 -12.24 3.43 27.31
C GLU A 188 -10.99 3.98 26.62
N LYS A 189 -11.07 5.21 26.12
CA LYS A 189 -10.04 5.86 25.30
C LYS A 189 -9.62 5.05 24.06
N LEU A 190 -10.59 4.49 23.33
CA LEU A 190 -10.35 3.71 22.12
C LEU A 190 -9.47 4.43 21.10
N THR A 191 -8.46 3.73 20.59
CA THR A 191 -7.52 4.26 19.59
C THR A 191 -7.77 3.69 18.21
N GLN A 192 -7.41 4.44 17.19
CA GLN A 192 -7.72 4.15 15.80
C GLN A 192 -6.48 4.33 14.92
N LEU A 193 -6.24 3.37 14.03
CA LEU A 193 -5.19 3.45 13.01
C LEU A 193 -5.82 3.69 11.64
N VAL A 194 -5.39 4.75 10.98
CA VAL A 194 -5.90 5.14 9.66
C VAL A 194 -4.78 4.98 8.63
N PHE A 195 -4.97 4.06 7.70
CA PHE A 195 -4.00 3.79 6.65
C PHE A 195 -4.37 4.53 5.36
N CYS A 196 -3.44 5.33 4.84
CA CYS A 196 -3.61 6.02 3.57
C CYS A 196 -2.28 6.09 2.80
N ASP A 197 -2.15 5.29 1.74
CA ASP A 197 -0.91 5.21 0.95
C ASP A 197 -0.80 6.28 -0.15
N ILE A 198 -1.88 7.01 -0.39
CA ILE A 198 -1.96 8.06 -1.40
C ILE A 198 -2.02 9.40 -0.67
N SER A 199 -1.49 10.47 -1.26
CA SER A 199 -1.50 11.80 -0.64
C SER A 199 -0.75 11.86 0.71
N THR A 200 0.34 11.08 0.84
CA THR A 200 1.19 11.13 2.04
C THR A 200 1.81 12.52 2.22
N PRO A 201 1.88 13.06 3.45
CA PRO A 201 2.54 14.33 3.70
C PRO A 201 4.00 14.24 3.26
N GLN A 202 4.43 15.13 2.37
CA GLN A 202 5.85 15.26 2.08
C GLN A 202 6.50 15.97 3.27
N ALA A 203 7.58 15.39 3.80
CA ALA A 203 8.40 16.10 4.77
C ALA A 203 8.89 17.39 4.09
N ALA A 204 8.65 18.53 4.73
CA ALA A 204 9.30 19.78 4.37
C ALA A 204 10.82 19.53 4.42
N GLY A 205 11.44 19.31 3.25
CA GLY A 205 12.87 19.01 3.13
C GLY A 205 13.27 17.82 2.26
N SER A 206 12.37 16.93 1.81
CA SER A 206 12.78 15.87 0.87
C SER A 206 12.76 16.33 -0.60
N LYS A 207 13.63 17.30 -0.95
CA LYS A 207 14.01 17.49 -2.35
C LYS A 207 14.74 16.21 -2.78
N LYS A 208 14.13 15.41 -3.66
CA LYS A 208 14.87 14.49 -4.53
C LYS A 208 15.69 15.37 -5.48
N VAL A 209 16.83 15.86 -5.01
CA VAL A 209 17.82 16.47 -5.90
C VAL A 209 18.28 15.35 -6.83
N ALA A 210 18.01 15.52 -8.11
CA ALA A 210 18.52 14.65 -9.15
C ALA A 210 20.05 14.53 -8.95
N LYS A 211 20.55 13.31 -8.82
CA LYS A 211 21.98 12.96 -8.70
C LYS A 211 22.74 13.24 -9.99
N THR A 212 22.63 14.44 -10.54
CA THR A 212 23.37 14.86 -11.73
C THR A 212 23.84 16.28 -11.51
N LEU A 213 25.15 16.40 -11.31
CA LEU A 213 25.98 17.61 -11.21
C LEU A 213 26.19 18.12 -9.78
N ASP A 214 27.12 17.48 -9.06
CA ASP A 214 27.76 18.02 -7.85
C ASP A 214 28.56 19.29 -8.23
N ASN A 215 27.92 20.46 -8.23
CA ASN A 215 28.60 21.74 -8.37
C ASN A 215 28.48 22.54 -7.06
N PRO A 216 29.57 22.74 -6.30
CA PRO A 216 29.54 23.38 -4.98
C PRO A 216 29.03 24.83 -5.00
N ILE A 217 29.09 25.51 -6.16
CA ILE A 217 28.57 26.87 -6.32
C ILE A 217 27.03 26.89 -6.32
N LEU A 218 26.39 25.83 -6.83
CA LEU A 218 24.93 25.74 -6.91
C LEU A 218 24.29 25.59 -5.51
N HIS A 219 24.94 24.82 -4.63
CA HIS A 219 24.52 24.65 -3.24
C HIS A 219 24.62 25.93 -2.41
N ALA A 220 25.66 26.74 -2.64
CA ALA A 220 25.81 28.02 -1.94
C ALA A 220 24.73 29.04 -2.37
N LEU A 221 24.30 29.00 -3.64
CA LEU A 221 23.24 29.86 -4.16
C LEU A 221 21.84 29.40 -3.75
N GLU A 222 21.58 28.09 -3.66
CA GLU A 222 20.31 27.54 -3.14
C GLU A 222 20.06 27.89 -1.67
N GLN A 223 21.10 28.01 -0.85
CA GLN A 223 20.98 28.37 0.57
C GLN A 223 20.76 29.87 0.80
N ALA A 224 21.05 30.72 -0.19
CA ALA A 224 20.99 32.18 -0.06
C ALA A 224 19.65 32.79 -0.49
N VAL A 225 18.74 32.00 -1.08
CA VAL A 225 17.42 32.47 -1.49
C VAL A 225 16.36 31.86 -0.55
N PRO A 226 15.70 32.66 0.31
CA PRO A 226 14.53 32.19 1.02
C PRO A 226 13.47 31.81 -0.01
N GLU A 227 13.19 30.52 -0.18
CA GLU A 227 12.09 30.11 -1.04
C GLU A 227 10.78 30.62 -0.42
N PRO A 228 9.86 31.22 -1.22
CA PRO A 228 8.55 31.59 -0.71
C PRO A 228 7.87 30.33 -0.18
N GLU A 229 7.29 30.42 1.02
CA GLU A 229 6.50 29.35 1.62
C GLU A 229 5.43 28.91 0.61
N LYS A 230 5.66 27.79 -0.07
CA LYS A 230 4.65 27.21 -0.95
C LYS A 230 3.43 26.93 -0.09
N PRO A 231 2.22 27.37 -0.50
CA PRO A 231 1.01 27.01 0.23
C PRO A 231 0.99 25.49 0.38
N LEU A 232 0.67 25.04 1.60
CA LEU A 232 0.56 23.62 1.92
C LEU A 232 -0.38 22.98 0.89
N ALA A 233 0.19 22.17 -0.01
CA ALA A 233 -0.58 21.46 -1.00
C ALA A 233 -1.62 20.60 -0.28
N PHE A 234 -2.83 20.52 -0.83
CA PHE A 234 -3.89 19.69 -0.27
C PHE A 234 -3.37 18.27 -0.01
N THR A 235 -3.56 17.78 1.21
CA THR A 235 -3.35 16.38 1.52
C THR A 235 -4.54 15.81 2.26
N VAL A 236 -4.91 14.57 1.95
CA VAL A 236 -6.00 13.86 2.66
C VAL A 236 -5.70 13.73 4.15
N TYR A 237 -4.43 13.63 4.54
CA TYR A 237 -4.01 13.58 5.95
C TYR A 237 -4.41 14.85 6.71
N GLU A 238 -4.06 16.01 6.15
CA GLU A 238 -4.38 17.28 6.78
C GLU A 238 -5.87 17.60 6.67
N ASP A 239 -6.53 17.23 5.56
CA ASP A 239 -7.99 17.37 5.41
C ASP A 239 -8.75 16.57 6.49
N ILE A 240 -8.38 15.30 6.71
CA ILE A 240 -8.94 14.49 7.80
C ILE A 240 -8.68 15.17 9.15
N ARG A 241 -7.43 15.55 9.44
CA ARG A 241 -7.07 16.18 10.71
C ARG A 241 -7.88 17.46 10.97
N GLN A 242 -7.99 18.34 9.98
CA GLN A 242 -8.74 19.59 10.09
C GLN A 242 -10.23 19.33 10.33
N LYS A 243 -10.83 18.38 9.61
CA LYS A 243 -12.24 18.00 9.80
C LYS A 243 -12.50 17.40 11.19
N LEU A 244 -11.60 16.56 11.69
CA LEU A 244 -11.69 16.00 13.04
C LEU A 244 -11.62 17.10 14.11
N ILE A 245 -10.69 18.05 13.96
CA ILE A 245 -10.53 19.19 14.88
C ILE A 245 -11.75 20.11 14.83
N ALA A 246 -12.25 20.42 13.63
CA ALA A 246 -13.45 21.24 13.45
C ALA A 246 -14.69 20.63 14.13
N GLN A 247 -14.74 19.29 14.24
CA GLN A 247 -15.81 18.57 14.95
C GLN A 247 -15.53 18.31 16.44
N GLY A 248 -14.50 18.96 17.01
CA GLY A 248 -14.23 19.00 18.44
C GLY A 248 -13.18 18.00 18.95
N MET A 249 -12.52 17.25 18.08
CA MET A 249 -11.41 16.38 18.50
C MET A 249 -10.17 17.24 18.84
N PRO A 250 -9.55 17.09 20.03
CA PRO A 250 -8.33 17.83 20.35
C PRO A 250 -7.19 17.47 19.39
N ALA A 251 -6.48 18.48 18.87
CA ALA A 251 -5.37 18.27 17.95
C ALA A 251 -4.25 17.39 18.53
N SER A 252 -4.08 17.37 19.86
CA SER A 252 -3.12 16.51 20.57
C SER A 252 -3.45 15.01 20.50
N GLN A 253 -4.70 14.66 20.18
CA GLN A 253 -5.14 13.28 20.04
C GLN A 253 -4.93 12.74 18.62
N ILE A 254 -4.49 13.56 17.68
CA ILE A 254 -4.26 13.19 16.28
C ILE A 254 -2.75 13.25 16.02
N ALA A 255 -2.17 12.19 15.46
CA ALA A 255 -0.75 12.16 15.12
C ALA A 255 -0.51 11.54 13.75
N PHE A 256 0.59 11.93 13.12
CA PHE A 256 1.05 11.33 11.88
C PHE A 256 2.33 10.52 12.14
N ILE A 257 2.38 9.27 11.67
CA ILE A 257 3.60 8.45 11.78
C ILE A 257 4.81 9.11 11.12
N HIS A 258 4.57 9.99 10.13
CA HIS A 258 5.59 10.70 9.37
C HIS A 258 6.39 11.70 10.23
N GLU A 259 5.82 12.17 11.34
CA GLU A 259 6.49 13.05 12.30
C GLU A 259 7.52 12.29 13.16
N ALA A 260 7.32 10.97 13.32
CA ALA A 260 8.22 10.08 14.05
C ALA A 260 9.27 9.46 13.11
N ASN A 261 10.30 10.25 12.80
CA ASN A 261 11.37 9.87 11.87
C ASN A 261 12.51 9.02 12.48
N THR A 262 12.55 8.85 13.81
CA THR A 262 13.53 8.00 14.50
C THR A 262 12.84 6.86 15.25
N GLU A 263 13.54 5.76 15.50
CA GLU A 263 12.98 4.63 16.28
C GLU A 263 12.55 5.05 17.69
N VAL A 264 13.31 5.94 18.33
CA VAL A 264 12.99 6.47 19.65
C VAL A 264 11.66 7.23 19.62
N ARG A 265 11.50 8.15 18.66
CA ARG A 265 10.26 8.91 18.49
C ARG A 265 9.07 8.01 18.12
N LYS A 266 9.30 6.95 17.34
CA LYS A 266 8.26 5.96 17.03
C LYS A 266 7.81 5.20 18.27
N LYS A 267 8.74 4.73 19.10
CA LYS A 267 8.43 4.04 20.36
C LYS A 267 7.66 4.95 21.31
N GLU A 268 8.06 6.22 21.43
CA GLU A 268 7.32 7.23 22.21
C GLU A 268 5.91 7.45 21.67
N LEU A 269 5.76 7.61 20.35
CA LEU A 269 4.46 7.77 19.71
C LEU A 269 3.56 6.56 19.95
N PHE A 270 4.07 5.34 19.81
CA PHE A 270 3.31 4.11 20.08
C PHE A 270 2.92 3.99 21.54
N SER A 271 3.77 4.43 22.47
CA SER A 271 3.42 4.52 23.90
C SER A 271 2.26 5.51 24.14
N LYS A 272 2.25 6.65 23.44
CA LYS A 272 1.15 7.61 23.50
C LYS A 272 -0.15 7.06 22.92
N VAL A 273 -0.07 6.24 21.87
CA VAL A 273 -1.24 5.54 21.32
C VAL A 273 -1.77 4.51 22.33
N ARG A 274 -0.92 3.64 22.87
CA ARG A 274 -1.33 2.63 23.88
C ARG A 274 -1.96 3.22 25.13
N SER A 275 -1.51 4.40 25.56
CA SER A 275 -2.08 5.10 26.72
C SER A 275 -3.33 5.94 26.40
N GLY A 276 -3.77 5.98 25.14
CA GLY A 276 -4.91 6.77 24.69
C GLY A 276 -4.67 8.28 24.69
N GLN A 277 -3.41 8.73 24.79
CA GLN A 277 -3.07 10.15 24.62
C GLN A 277 -3.22 10.57 23.16
N VAL A 278 -2.79 9.70 22.24
CA VAL A 278 -3.09 9.78 20.81
C VAL A 278 -4.20 8.79 20.51
N ARG A 279 -5.33 9.29 20.01
CA ARG A 279 -6.54 8.50 19.72
C ARG A 279 -6.65 8.15 18.24
N VAL A 280 -6.05 8.94 17.35
CA VAL A 280 -6.04 8.68 15.91
C VAL A 280 -4.62 8.80 15.38
N LEU A 281 -4.06 7.70 14.88
CA LEU A 281 -2.74 7.67 14.24
C LEU A 281 -2.91 7.42 12.74
N LEU A 282 -2.49 8.38 11.92
CA LEU A 282 -2.52 8.27 10.46
C LEU A 282 -1.16 7.92 9.89
N GLY A 283 -1.12 7.04 8.89
CA GLY A 283 0.12 6.66 8.23
C GLY A 283 -0.05 5.83 6.97
N SER A 284 1.06 5.64 6.26
CA SER A 284 1.11 4.73 5.12
C SER A 284 1.43 3.31 5.58
N THR A 285 0.99 2.33 4.81
CA THR A 285 1.34 0.91 4.94
C THR A 285 2.85 0.73 5.02
N GLN A 286 3.63 1.49 4.24
CA GLN A 286 5.09 1.42 4.29
C GLN A 286 5.66 1.86 5.65
N LYS A 287 5.09 2.89 6.28
CA LYS A 287 5.61 3.45 7.54
C LYS A 287 5.07 2.75 8.79
N MET A 288 3.88 2.15 8.71
CA MET A 288 3.19 1.49 9.82
C MET A 288 3.10 -0.04 9.68
N GLY A 289 3.49 -0.63 8.55
CA GLY A 289 3.24 -2.06 8.28
C GLY A 289 4.13 -3.05 9.04
N ALA A 290 5.35 -2.66 9.41
CA ALA A 290 6.27 -3.54 10.15
C ALA A 290 6.57 -2.99 11.55
N GLY A 291 6.38 -3.82 12.58
CA GLY A 291 6.77 -3.51 13.96
C GLY A 291 5.87 -2.50 14.70
N THR A 292 4.68 -2.20 14.18
CA THR A 292 3.71 -1.32 14.86
C THR A 292 2.86 -2.13 15.82
N ASN A 293 3.32 -2.26 17.07
CA ASN A 293 2.49 -2.79 18.15
C ASN A 293 1.99 -1.63 19.02
N VAL A 294 0.70 -1.33 18.87
CA VAL A 294 -0.02 -0.26 19.55
C VAL A 294 -1.26 -0.76 20.31
N GLN A 295 -1.33 -2.07 20.54
CA GLN A 295 -2.32 -2.71 21.41
C GLN A 295 -2.01 -2.41 22.88
#